data_AF-U6DGS5-F1
#
_entry.id   AF-U6DGS5-F1
#
_cell.length_a   1.000
_cell.length_b   1.000
_cell.length_c   1.000
_cell.angle_alpha   90.00
_cell.angle_beta   90.00
_cell.angle_gamma   90.00
#
_symmetry.space_group_name_H-M   'P 1'
#
loop_
_entity.id
_entity.type
_entity.pdbx_description
1 polymer ?
#
loop_
_entity_poly.entity_id
_entity_poly.type
_entity_poly.pdbx_seq_one_letter_code
_entity_poly.pdbx_strand_id
1 'polypeptide(L)'
;CVEYGVGIIGFHKTSEKSLQSFQLKGFPFSIYGNIAVKDCCINPHSPLLHVTKSSKLEKGSLPGTDWTVFQINHSAYQPVIFAKVKTPENLSPPISKGAFYATVIHDLGLHDGIQRVFFGNNLNFWLHKLIFIDAVSFLSGKRLTLSLDRYILVDIDDIFVGKEGTRMNINDVKALLDTQNLLRAQITNFTFNLGFSGKFYHTGTEEEDEGDDHLLGSVDEFWWFPHMWSHMQPHLFHNESSLVEQMILNKKFALEHGIPTDMGYAVAPHHSGVYPVHVQLYEAWKKVWNIRITSTEEYPHLKPARHRRGFIHKNIMVLPRQTCGLFTHTIFYKEYPGGPKELDKSIQGGELFFTVVLNPISIFMTHLSNYGND
;
A
#
# COMPACT_ATOMS: atom_id res chain seq x y z
N CYS A 1 -23.66 9.57 -23.58
CA CYS A 1 -23.81 9.52 -22.10
C CYS A 1 -25.22 9.12 -21.70
N VAL A 2 -26.25 9.89 -22.03
CA VAL A 2 -27.66 9.60 -21.64
C VAL A 2 -28.11 8.20 -22.05
N GLU A 3 -28.00 7.84 -23.33
CA GLU A 3 -28.44 6.55 -23.88
C GLU A 3 -27.86 5.33 -23.14
N TYR A 4 -26.63 5.45 -22.64
CA TYR A 4 -25.90 4.35 -22.00
C TYR A 4 -25.73 4.52 -20.48
N GLY A 5 -26.34 5.54 -19.88
CA GLY A 5 -26.19 5.84 -18.45
C GLY A 5 -24.74 6.14 -18.01
N VAL A 6 -23.91 6.68 -18.91
CA VAL A 6 -22.48 6.91 -18.64
C VAL A 6 -22.28 8.25 -17.94
N GLY A 7 -21.71 8.21 -16.74
CA GLY A 7 -21.27 9.41 -16.01
C GLY A 7 -19.95 9.99 -16.52
N ILE A 8 -19.66 11.24 -16.15
CA ILE A 8 -18.45 11.95 -16.58
C ILE A 8 -17.62 12.35 -15.36
N ILE A 9 -16.30 12.16 -15.43
CA ILE A 9 -15.36 12.76 -14.48
C ILE A 9 -14.57 13.82 -15.24
N GLY A 10 -14.59 15.07 -14.74
CA GLY A 10 -13.91 16.19 -15.36
C GLY A 10 -12.89 16.82 -14.42
N PHE A 11 -11.72 17.20 -14.95
CA PHE A 11 -10.72 17.98 -14.24
C PHE A 11 -10.67 19.37 -14.86
N HIS A 12 -10.93 20.40 -14.06
CA HIS A 12 -10.86 21.78 -14.50
C HIS A 12 -9.58 22.41 -13.98
N LYS A 13 -8.75 22.89 -14.90
CA LYS A 13 -7.56 23.70 -14.61
C LYS A 13 -7.65 24.98 -15.43
N THR A 14 -7.61 26.12 -14.76
CA THR A 14 -7.61 27.43 -15.42
C THR A 14 -6.24 27.73 -16.02
N SER A 15 -6.20 28.28 -17.24
CA SER A 15 -4.95 28.67 -17.90
C SER A 15 -4.33 29.94 -17.28
N GLU A 16 -3.01 30.07 -17.37
CA GLU A 16 -2.14 30.99 -16.60
C GLU A 16 -2.40 32.51 -16.74
N LYS A 17 -3.33 33.00 -17.56
CA LYS A 17 -3.32 34.42 -17.96
C LYS A 17 -4.29 35.37 -17.26
N SER A 18 -5.11 34.92 -16.32
CA SER A 18 -5.83 35.86 -15.42
C SER A 18 -6.62 35.15 -14.32
N LEU A 19 -6.60 35.73 -13.12
CA LEU A 19 -7.56 35.48 -12.04
C LEU A 19 -8.95 35.98 -12.49
N GLN A 20 -9.72 35.12 -13.13
CA GLN A 20 -11.05 35.46 -13.62
C GLN A 20 -12.08 34.55 -12.98
N SER A 21 -13.11 35.18 -12.42
CA SER A 21 -14.41 34.54 -12.24
C SER A 21 -15.03 34.40 -13.62
N PHE A 22 -15.46 33.21 -14.00
CA PHE A 22 -16.22 33.01 -15.22
C PHE A 22 -17.34 32.01 -15.00
N GLN A 23 -18.46 32.27 -15.66
CA GLN A 23 -19.55 31.31 -15.72
C GLN A 23 -19.17 30.21 -16.71
N LEU A 24 -19.20 28.96 -16.26
CA LEU A 24 -18.89 27.84 -17.14
C LEU A 24 -20.03 27.68 -18.15
N LYS A 25 -19.73 27.81 -19.45
CA LYS A 25 -20.75 27.74 -20.51
C LYS A 25 -21.54 26.44 -20.42
N GLY A 26 -22.86 26.55 -20.35
CA GLY A 26 -23.77 25.40 -20.21
C GLY A 26 -24.05 24.97 -18.77
N PHE A 27 -23.48 25.66 -17.77
CA PHE A 27 -23.68 25.34 -16.36
C PHE A 27 -24.14 26.59 -15.57
N PRO A 28 -25.00 26.42 -14.54
CA PRO A 28 -25.55 27.52 -13.76
C PRO A 28 -24.66 27.88 -12.55
N PHE A 29 -23.34 27.69 -12.66
CA PHE A 29 -22.38 28.01 -11.61
C PHE A 29 -21.18 28.77 -12.16
N SER A 30 -20.57 29.57 -11.29
CA SER A 30 -19.34 30.31 -11.58
C SER A 30 -18.15 29.57 -11.01
N ILE A 31 -16.99 29.72 -11.66
CA ILE A 31 -15.74 29.16 -11.19
C ILE A 31 -14.68 30.24 -11.07
N TYR A 32 -13.80 30.07 -10.08
CA TYR A 32 -12.66 30.95 -9.86
C TYR A 32 -11.39 30.12 -9.95
N GLY A 33 -10.51 30.47 -10.88
CA GLY A 33 -9.25 29.78 -11.13
C GLY A 33 -8.03 30.42 -10.48
N ASN A 34 -6.93 29.68 -10.46
CA ASN A 34 -5.61 30.13 -10.00
C ASN A 34 -5.61 30.62 -8.54
N ILE A 35 -6.32 29.90 -7.67
CA ILE A 35 -6.43 30.23 -6.25
C ILE A 35 -5.57 29.30 -5.40
N ALA A 36 -4.94 29.86 -4.37
CA ALA A 36 -4.34 29.07 -3.30
C ALA A 36 -5.38 28.75 -2.22
N VAL A 37 -5.56 27.47 -1.91
CA VAL A 37 -6.53 27.00 -0.91
C VAL A 37 -5.85 26.33 0.30
N LYS A 38 -6.57 26.26 1.41
CA LYS A 38 -6.17 25.65 2.68
C LYS A 38 -7.39 25.09 3.39
N ASP A 39 -7.16 24.33 4.45
CA ASP A 39 -8.19 23.87 5.39
C ASP A 39 -9.37 23.19 4.69
N CYS A 40 -9.21 21.91 4.29
CA CYS A 40 -10.23 21.19 3.55
C CYS A 40 -11.08 20.25 4.42
N CYS A 41 -12.31 19.97 3.98
CA CYS A 41 -13.17 18.96 4.58
C CYS A 41 -14.07 18.30 3.53
N ILE A 42 -14.54 17.10 3.84
CA ILE A 42 -15.43 16.32 2.98
C ILE A 42 -16.88 16.53 3.41
N ASN A 43 -17.79 16.69 2.45
CA ASN A 43 -19.22 16.75 2.70
C ASN A 43 -19.75 15.37 3.16
N PRO A 44 -20.18 15.20 4.42
CA PRO A 44 -20.64 13.91 4.93
C PRO A 44 -21.92 13.40 4.26
N HIS A 45 -22.66 14.28 3.57
CA HIS A 45 -23.91 13.93 2.89
C HIS A 45 -23.71 13.57 1.42
N SER A 46 -22.46 13.54 0.92
CA SER A 46 -22.22 13.18 -0.48
C SER A 46 -22.50 11.69 -0.72
N PRO A 47 -23.38 11.34 -1.66
CA PRO A 47 -23.71 9.94 -1.94
C PRO A 47 -22.57 9.20 -2.69
N LEU A 48 -21.55 9.94 -3.15
CA LEU A 48 -20.38 9.37 -3.82
C LEU A 48 -19.51 8.53 -2.87
N LEU A 49 -19.47 8.90 -1.59
CA LEU A 49 -18.49 8.41 -0.63
C LEU A 49 -18.69 6.91 -0.36
N HIS A 50 -17.64 6.12 -0.56
CA HIS A 50 -17.64 4.69 -0.29
C HIS A 50 -16.38 4.24 0.46
N VAL A 51 -15.21 4.46 -0.14
CA VAL A 51 -13.89 4.26 0.48
C VAL A 51 -13.58 5.44 1.37
N THR A 52 -13.86 6.66 0.90
CA THR A 52 -13.55 7.89 1.64
C THR A 52 -14.56 8.08 2.76
N LYS A 53 -14.09 8.27 3.99
CA LYS A 53 -14.94 8.67 5.11
C LYS A 53 -14.98 10.19 5.21
N SER A 54 -16.09 10.73 5.69
CA SER A 54 -16.18 12.15 6.02
C SER A 54 -15.09 12.53 7.02
N SER A 55 -14.34 13.59 6.75
CA SER A 55 -13.31 14.09 7.66
C SER A 55 -13.77 15.34 8.40
N LYS A 56 -13.23 15.54 9.61
CA LYS A 56 -13.22 16.86 10.25
C LYS A 56 -12.34 17.81 9.42
N LEU A 57 -12.48 19.12 9.66
CA LEU A 57 -11.64 20.12 9.00
C LEU A 57 -10.15 19.82 9.17
N GLU A 58 -9.50 19.39 8.10
CA GLU A 58 -8.05 19.15 8.05
C GLU A 58 -7.35 20.48 7.83
N LYS A 59 -6.72 21.00 8.89
CA LYS A 59 -6.01 22.28 8.84
C LYS A 59 -4.70 22.12 8.08
N GLY A 60 -4.40 23.06 7.21
CA GLY A 60 -3.14 23.05 6.46
C GLY A 60 -3.25 23.62 5.06
N SER A 61 -2.10 23.89 4.47
CA SER A 61 -1.99 24.34 3.09
C SER A 61 -2.21 23.20 2.12
N LEU A 62 -3.08 23.39 1.12
CA LEU A 62 -3.17 22.46 0.00
C LEU A 62 -2.05 22.76 -1.01
N PRO A 63 -1.61 21.76 -1.80
CA PRO A 63 -0.47 21.90 -2.71
C PRO A 63 -0.77 22.85 -3.87
N GLY A 64 0.19 23.71 -4.22
CA GLY A 64 0.08 24.62 -5.36
C GLY A 64 -0.85 25.82 -5.15
N THR A 65 -1.00 26.60 -6.20
CA THR A 65 -1.82 27.83 -6.25
C THR A 65 -2.72 27.86 -7.50
N ASP A 66 -2.80 26.76 -8.23
CA ASP A 66 -3.53 26.62 -9.50
C ASP A 66 -4.92 25.99 -9.32
N TRP A 67 -5.53 26.15 -8.13
CA TRP A 67 -6.84 25.57 -7.86
C TRP A 67 -7.95 26.36 -8.52
N THR A 68 -8.93 25.60 -9.00
CA THR A 68 -10.25 26.09 -9.36
C THR A 68 -11.21 25.79 -8.20
N VAL A 69 -11.97 26.79 -7.80
CA VAL A 69 -13.07 26.62 -6.84
C VAL A 69 -14.41 26.91 -7.52
N PHE A 70 -15.43 26.13 -7.16
CA PHE A 70 -16.78 26.22 -7.72
C PHE A 70 -17.68 26.98 -6.75
N GLN A 71 -18.33 28.03 -7.25
CA GLN A 71 -19.39 28.73 -6.54
C GLN A 71 -20.74 28.25 -7.05
N ILE A 72 -21.31 27.32 -6.29
CA ILE A 72 -22.61 26.72 -6.58
C ILE A 72 -23.67 27.42 -5.74
N ASN A 73 -24.75 27.87 -6.39
CA ASN A 73 -26.00 28.24 -5.75
C ASN A 73 -27.18 27.58 -6.48
N HIS A 74 -27.11 26.26 -6.64
CA HIS A 74 -28.10 25.49 -7.39
C HIS A 74 -28.19 24.06 -6.86
N SER A 75 -29.41 23.58 -6.58
CA SER A 75 -29.67 22.28 -5.92
C SER A 75 -29.28 21.06 -6.76
N ALA A 76 -29.14 21.22 -8.08
CA ALA A 76 -28.65 20.15 -8.96
C ALA A 76 -27.16 19.81 -8.79
N TYR A 77 -26.40 20.60 -8.02
CA TYR A 77 -24.98 20.37 -7.78
C TYR A 77 -24.71 20.27 -6.28
N GLN A 78 -24.01 19.20 -5.89
CA GLN A 78 -23.65 18.95 -4.51
C GLN A 78 -22.13 19.06 -4.34
N PRO A 79 -21.63 19.93 -3.46
CA PRO A 79 -20.22 19.93 -3.09
C PRO A 79 -19.79 18.61 -2.45
N VAL A 80 -18.60 18.12 -2.79
CA VAL A 80 -18.01 16.87 -2.27
C VAL A 80 -16.84 17.20 -1.35
N ILE A 81 -15.93 18.08 -1.79
CA ILE A 81 -14.84 18.62 -0.97
C ILE A 81 -15.02 20.14 -0.89
N PHE A 82 -14.84 20.68 0.31
CA PHE A 82 -14.72 22.11 0.55
C PHE A 82 -13.29 22.48 0.94
N ALA A 83 -12.87 23.70 0.62
CA ALA A 83 -11.64 24.30 1.13
C ALA A 83 -11.82 25.80 1.37
N LYS A 84 -10.98 26.39 2.23
CA LYS A 84 -10.89 27.84 2.42
C LYS A 84 -9.88 28.44 1.46
N VAL A 85 -10.16 29.65 0.98
CA VAL A 85 -9.21 30.43 0.19
C VAL A 85 -8.16 31.10 1.11
N LYS A 86 -6.86 31.01 0.76
CA LYS A 86 -5.75 31.58 1.55
C LYS A 86 -5.73 33.11 1.50
N THR A 87 -5.89 33.68 0.32
CA THR A 87 -5.86 35.12 0.07
C THR A 87 -7.01 35.48 -0.88
N PRO A 88 -7.97 36.32 -0.45
CA PRO A 88 -8.92 36.91 -1.37
C PRO A 88 -8.15 37.95 -2.19
N GLU A 89 -7.74 37.57 -3.38
CA GLU A 89 -7.28 38.55 -4.36
C GLU A 89 -8.50 39.34 -4.86
N ASN A 90 -8.27 40.51 -5.50
CA ASN A 90 -9.29 41.44 -6.01
C ASN A 90 -10.16 40.83 -7.12
N LEU A 91 -10.83 39.72 -6.84
CA LEU A 91 -11.74 39.00 -7.70
C LEU A 91 -13.09 39.71 -7.69
N SER A 92 -13.75 39.74 -8.84
CA SER A 92 -15.11 40.25 -8.99
C SER A 92 -16.01 39.08 -9.42
N PRO A 93 -16.98 38.63 -8.61
CA PRO A 93 -17.31 39.09 -7.24
C PRO A 93 -16.24 38.72 -6.20
N PRO A 94 -16.17 39.47 -5.06
CA PRO A 94 -15.18 39.23 -4.03
C PRO A 94 -15.39 37.89 -3.32
N ILE A 95 -14.31 37.12 -3.22
CA ILE A 95 -14.27 35.90 -2.41
C ILE A 95 -14.19 36.29 -0.94
N SER A 96 -15.12 35.79 -0.11
CA SER A 96 -15.10 36.03 1.33
C SER A 96 -13.96 35.27 1.99
N LYS A 97 -13.07 35.99 2.68
CA LYS A 97 -11.94 35.39 3.40
C LYS A 97 -12.46 34.41 4.46
N GLY A 98 -12.00 33.17 4.40
CA GLY A 98 -12.36 32.13 5.36
C GLY A 98 -13.70 31.43 5.09
N ALA A 99 -14.45 31.82 4.05
CA ALA A 99 -15.58 31.05 3.56
C ALA A 99 -15.11 29.76 2.90
N PHE A 100 -15.96 28.74 2.95
CA PHE A 100 -15.74 27.46 2.29
C PHE A 100 -16.23 27.51 0.86
N TYR A 101 -15.37 27.09 -0.06
CA TYR A 101 -15.70 26.93 -1.47
C TYR A 101 -15.52 25.48 -1.87
N ALA A 102 -16.35 25.01 -2.79
CA ALA A 102 -16.24 23.65 -3.28
C ALA A 102 -15.01 23.53 -4.18
N THR A 103 -14.16 22.52 -3.94
CA THR A 103 -13.05 22.14 -4.83
C THR A 103 -13.36 20.88 -5.63
N VAL A 104 -14.38 20.12 -5.21
CA VAL A 104 -14.97 19.01 -5.97
C VAL A 104 -16.48 19.09 -5.87
N ILE A 105 -17.18 18.88 -6.99
CA ILE A 105 -18.63 18.98 -7.07
C ILE A 105 -19.23 17.79 -7.83
N HIS A 106 -20.40 17.35 -7.41
CA HIS A 106 -21.22 16.32 -8.06
C HIS A 106 -22.42 16.98 -8.73
N ASP A 107 -22.46 16.95 -10.06
CA ASP A 107 -23.64 17.24 -10.86
C ASP A 107 -24.56 16.02 -10.84
N LEU A 108 -25.74 16.20 -10.26
CA LEU A 108 -26.77 15.16 -10.13
C LEU A 108 -27.42 14.79 -11.47
N GLY A 109 -27.12 15.53 -12.55
CA GLY A 109 -27.66 15.31 -13.88
C GLY A 109 -29.11 15.73 -14.05
N LEU A 110 -29.64 16.59 -13.16
CA LEU A 110 -31.05 17.00 -13.19
C LEU A 110 -31.40 17.86 -14.42
N HIS A 111 -30.41 18.46 -15.08
CA HIS A 111 -30.63 19.32 -16.23
C HIS A 111 -30.67 18.55 -17.57
N ASP A 112 -29.76 17.58 -17.76
CA ASP A 112 -29.57 16.90 -19.05
C ASP A 112 -29.47 15.37 -18.94
N GLY A 113 -29.74 14.81 -17.75
CA GLY A 113 -29.74 13.37 -17.49
C GLY A 113 -28.34 12.76 -17.33
N ILE A 114 -27.27 13.57 -17.27
CA ILE A 114 -25.89 13.06 -17.17
C ILE A 114 -25.31 13.42 -15.82
N GLN A 115 -24.94 12.42 -15.02
CA GLN A 115 -24.23 12.66 -13.76
C GLN A 115 -22.75 12.94 -13.99
N ARG A 116 -22.19 13.90 -13.26
CA ARG A 116 -20.79 14.31 -13.43
C ARG A 116 -20.11 14.58 -12.10
N VAL A 117 -18.82 14.31 -12.00
CA VAL A 117 -17.99 14.76 -10.89
C VAL A 117 -16.87 15.65 -11.43
N PHE A 118 -16.85 16.91 -11.00
CA PHE A 118 -15.84 17.88 -11.42
C PHE A 118 -14.84 18.14 -10.30
N PHE A 119 -13.56 18.04 -10.65
CA PHE A 119 -12.43 18.33 -9.78
C PHE A 119 -11.82 19.68 -10.16
N GLY A 120 -11.58 20.53 -9.18
CA GLY A 120 -10.97 21.85 -9.35
C GLY A 120 -9.45 21.83 -9.41
N ASN A 121 -8.83 20.65 -9.34
CA ASN A 121 -7.40 20.45 -9.58
C ASN A 121 -7.16 19.00 -10.01
N ASN A 122 -5.93 18.65 -10.39
CA ASN A 122 -5.50 17.31 -10.77
C ASN A 122 -5.47 16.33 -9.57
N LEU A 123 -5.01 15.10 -9.84
CA LEU A 123 -4.89 14.01 -8.86
C LEU A 123 -3.58 14.04 -8.05
N ASN A 124 -2.76 15.10 -8.12
CA ASN A 124 -1.55 15.20 -7.30
C ASN A 124 -1.90 15.36 -5.81
N PHE A 125 -3.04 15.97 -5.50
CA PHE A 125 -3.57 15.99 -4.14
C PHE A 125 -4.16 14.62 -3.78
N TRP A 126 -3.67 14.01 -2.71
CA TRP A 126 -4.01 12.63 -2.34
C TRP A 126 -5.52 12.42 -2.15
N LEU A 127 -6.23 13.37 -1.54
CA LEU A 127 -7.67 13.24 -1.31
C LEU A 127 -8.47 13.22 -2.61
N HIS A 128 -8.00 13.90 -3.66
CA HIS A 128 -8.63 13.81 -4.98
C HIS A 128 -8.56 12.41 -5.56
N LYS A 129 -7.48 11.65 -5.31
CA LYS A 129 -7.37 10.25 -5.75
C LYS A 129 -8.42 9.38 -5.04
N LEU A 130 -8.68 9.59 -3.75
CA LEU A 130 -9.74 8.87 -3.03
C LEU A 130 -11.13 9.20 -3.56
N ILE A 131 -11.45 10.48 -3.73
CA ILE A 131 -12.73 10.90 -4.31
C ILE A 131 -12.87 10.44 -5.75
N PHE A 132 -11.77 10.32 -6.50
CA PHE A 132 -11.78 9.76 -7.85
C PHE A 132 -12.19 8.27 -7.84
N ILE A 133 -11.66 7.46 -6.92
CA ILE A 133 -12.05 6.05 -6.76
C ILE A 133 -13.55 5.95 -6.42
N ASP A 134 -14.02 6.77 -5.49
CA ASP A 134 -15.42 6.85 -5.10
C ASP A 134 -16.33 7.29 -6.25
N ALA A 135 -15.92 8.29 -7.02
CA ALA A 135 -16.64 8.75 -8.21
C ALA A 135 -16.74 7.67 -9.29
N VAL A 136 -15.65 6.91 -9.55
CA VAL A 136 -15.66 5.79 -10.50
C VAL A 136 -16.61 4.69 -10.04
N SER A 137 -16.54 4.32 -8.76
CA SER A 137 -17.43 3.36 -8.12
C SER A 137 -18.91 3.79 -8.27
N PHE A 138 -19.21 5.03 -7.90
CA PHE A 138 -20.56 5.57 -7.94
C PHE A 138 -21.12 5.70 -9.35
N LEU A 139 -20.41 6.38 -10.26
CA LEU A 139 -20.88 6.66 -11.62
C LEU A 139 -20.96 5.40 -12.50
N SER A 140 -20.24 4.33 -12.15
CA SER A 140 -20.37 3.03 -12.81
C SER A 140 -21.55 2.20 -12.30
N GLY A 141 -22.39 2.76 -11.40
CA GLY A 141 -23.47 2.02 -10.76
C GLY A 141 -22.94 0.88 -9.89
N LYS A 142 -21.80 1.10 -9.22
CA LYS A 142 -21.07 0.14 -8.38
C LYS A 142 -20.46 -1.07 -9.11
N ARG A 143 -20.40 -1.03 -10.45
CA ARG A 143 -19.79 -2.12 -11.25
C ARG A 143 -18.26 -2.18 -11.12
N LEU A 144 -17.63 -1.05 -10.83
CA LEU A 144 -16.18 -0.93 -10.62
C LEU A 144 -15.81 -0.76 -9.14
N THR A 145 -16.74 -1.06 -8.23
CA THR A 145 -16.48 -0.98 -6.79
C THR A 145 -15.53 -2.08 -6.35
N LEU A 146 -14.48 -1.70 -5.62
CA LEU A 146 -13.62 -2.64 -4.92
C LEU A 146 -14.22 -2.95 -3.54
N SER A 147 -14.01 -4.17 -3.03
CA SER A 147 -14.35 -4.47 -1.62
C SER A 147 -13.65 -3.47 -0.69
N LEU A 148 -14.21 -3.23 0.49
CA LEU A 148 -13.54 -2.51 1.57
C LEU A 148 -12.64 -3.41 2.42
N ASP A 149 -12.76 -4.74 2.25
CA ASP A 149 -11.91 -5.70 2.94
C ASP A 149 -10.47 -5.60 2.43
N ARG A 150 -9.52 -5.59 3.37
CA ARG A 150 -8.09 -5.59 3.08
C ARG A 150 -7.45 -6.75 3.82
N TYR A 151 -6.80 -7.63 3.08
CA TYR A 151 -5.97 -8.71 3.59
C TYR A 151 -4.51 -8.29 3.50
N ILE A 152 -3.81 -8.31 4.63
CA ILE A 152 -2.43 -7.87 4.72
C ILE A 152 -1.60 -9.01 5.29
N LEU A 153 -0.50 -9.33 4.61
CA LEU A 153 0.55 -10.21 5.09
C LEU A 153 1.85 -9.41 5.10
N VAL A 154 2.61 -9.51 6.19
CA VAL A 154 3.96 -8.92 6.28
C VAL A 154 4.91 -10.09 6.46
N ASP A 155 5.64 -10.40 5.39
CA ASP A 155 6.67 -11.42 5.39
C ASP A 155 7.99 -10.77 5.81
N ILE A 156 8.56 -11.25 6.90
CA ILE A 156 9.92 -10.91 7.36
C ILE A 156 10.83 -12.04 6.87
N ASP A 157 11.42 -11.84 5.69
CA ASP A 157 12.42 -12.76 5.16
C ASP A 157 13.69 -12.71 6.04
N ASP A 158 14.64 -13.62 5.81
CA ASP A 158 15.97 -13.59 6.42
C ASP A 158 16.02 -13.78 7.94
N ILE A 159 15.05 -14.46 8.55
CA ILE A 159 15.14 -14.83 9.97
C ILE A 159 16.33 -15.78 10.19
N PHE A 160 17.14 -15.42 11.19
CA PHE A 160 18.49 -15.91 11.49
C PHE A 160 19.57 -15.51 10.48
N VAL A 161 19.24 -14.88 9.37
CA VAL A 161 20.22 -14.42 8.37
C VAL A 161 20.58 -12.97 8.66
N GLY A 162 21.87 -12.68 8.75
CA GLY A 162 22.34 -11.32 9.02
C GLY A 162 23.79 -11.33 9.46
N LYS A 163 24.47 -10.20 9.28
CA LYS A 163 25.80 -10.00 9.85
C LYS A 163 25.66 -9.50 11.28
N GLU A 164 26.67 -9.74 12.09
CA GLU A 164 26.80 -9.14 13.43
C GLU A 164 26.52 -7.63 13.40
N GLY A 165 25.71 -7.15 14.35
CA GLY A 165 25.28 -5.76 14.45
C GLY A 165 24.10 -5.39 13.53
N THR A 166 23.47 -6.38 12.89
CA THR A 166 22.25 -6.17 12.08
C THR A 166 21.12 -7.10 12.48
N ARG A 167 21.33 -7.97 13.47
CA ARG A 167 20.34 -8.95 13.91
C ARG A 167 19.49 -8.37 15.04
N MET A 168 18.37 -9.04 15.31
CA MET A 168 17.49 -8.69 16.41
C MET A 168 18.07 -9.19 17.74
N ASN A 169 18.02 -8.37 18.79
CA ASN A 169 18.23 -8.80 20.17
C ASN A 169 16.88 -9.05 20.88
N ILE A 170 16.91 -9.43 22.16
CA ILE A 170 15.69 -9.66 22.96
C ILE A 170 14.69 -8.48 22.90
N ASN A 171 15.17 -7.24 23.00
CA ASN A 171 14.30 -6.07 23.03
C ASN A 171 13.59 -5.86 21.69
N ASP A 172 14.30 -6.11 20.58
CA ASP A 172 13.75 -6.03 19.23
C ASP A 172 12.61 -7.06 19.04
N VAL A 173 12.83 -8.29 19.48
CA VAL A 173 11.81 -9.36 19.39
C VAL A 173 10.59 -9.03 20.27
N LYS A 174 10.80 -8.48 21.47
CA LYS A 174 9.70 -8.00 22.32
C LYS A 174 8.93 -6.86 21.66
N ALA A 175 9.62 -5.89 21.07
CA ALA A 175 8.98 -4.79 20.35
C ALA A 175 8.17 -5.29 19.14
N LEU A 176 8.66 -6.34 18.46
CA LEU A 176 7.93 -6.99 17.36
C LEU A 176 6.61 -7.64 17.85
N LEU A 177 6.65 -8.36 18.98
CA LEU A 177 5.47 -8.95 19.62
C LEU A 177 4.47 -7.88 20.11
N ASP A 178 4.97 -6.83 20.77
CA ASP A 178 4.15 -5.71 21.23
C ASP A 178 3.47 -5.00 20.05
N THR A 179 4.21 -4.78 18.97
CA THR A 179 3.69 -4.20 17.72
C THR A 179 2.63 -5.10 17.10
N GLN A 180 2.86 -6.41 17.05
CA GLN A 180 1.87 -7.38 16.57
C GLN A 180 0.57 -7.29 17.38
N ASN A 181 0.66 -7.23 18.70
CA ASN A 181 -0.50 -7.11 19.58
C ASN A 181 -1.24 -5.77 19.42
N LEU A 182 -0.51 -4.67 19.23
CA LEU A 182 -1.10 -3.37 18.90
C LEU A 182 -1.85 -3.42 17.56
N LEU A 183 -1.25 -4.05 16.54
CA LEU A 183 -1.86 -4.19 15.22
C LEU A 183 -3.09 -5.09 15.25
N ARG A 184 -3.12 -6.14 16.08
CA ARG A 184 -4.32 -6.99 16.28
C ARG A 184 -5.55 -6.21 16.77
N ALA A 185 -5.37 -5.06 17.42
CA ALA A 185 -6.48 -4.18 17.81
C ALA A 185 -7.17 -3.49 16.62
N GLN A 186 -6.50 -3.41 15.47
CA GLN A 186 -6.98 -2.71 14.27
C GLN A 186 -7.12 -3.62 13.05
N ILE A 187 -6.35 -4.71 13.00
CA ILE A 187 -6.28 -5.68 11.90
C ILE A 187 -6.60 -7.06 12.48
N THR A 188 -7.74 -7.61 12.10
CA THR A 188 -8.21 -8.91 12.61
C THR A 188 -7.18 -10.01 12.33
N ASN A 189 -6.79 -10.73 13.39
CA ASN A 189 -5.86 -11.86 13.35
C ASN A 189 -4.49 -11.54 12.73
N PHE A 190 -4.02 -10.29 12.85
CA PHE A 190 -2.69 -9.92 12.37
C PHE A 190 -1.60 -10.74 13.05
N THR A 191 -0.73 -11.35 12.26
CA THR A 191 0.43 -12.12 12.72
C THR A 191 1.57 -11.93 11.71
N PHE A 192 2.77 -11.61 12.18
CA PHE A 192 3.96 -11.55 11.34
C PHE A 192 4.33 -12.94 10.85
N ASN A 193 4.80 -13.03 9.61
CA ASN A 193 5.17 -14.28 8.97
C ASN A 193 6.68 -14.31 8.77
N LEU A 194 7.35 -15.26 9.41
CA LEU A 194 8.80 -15.30 9.60
C LEU A 194 9.46 -16.31 8.64
N GLY A 195 10.30 -15.79 7.74
CA GLY A 195 11.03 -16.55 6.72
C GLY A 195 12.39 -17.00 7.20
N PHE A 196 12.55 -18.26 7.60
CA PHE A 196 13.76 -18.71 8.31
C PHE A 196 14.75 -19.51 7.44
N SER A 197 16.04 -19.29 7.71
CA SER A 197 17.15 -20.10 7.22
C SER A 197 17.97 -20.64 8.39
N GLY A 198 17.67 -21.86 8.84
CA GLY A 198 18.19 -22.41 10.10
C GLY A 198 19.71 -22.60 10.19
N LYS A 199 20.45 -22.54 9.06
CA LYS A 199 21.92 -22.65 9.06
C LYS A 199 22.59 -21.57 9.90
N PHE A 200 21.93 -20.41 10.02
CA PHE A 200 22.48 -19.20 10.60
C PHE A 200 21.95 -18.91 12.00
N TYR A 201 21.22 -19.85 12.59
CA TYR A 201 20.87 -19.80 14.00
C TYR A 201 22.15 -19.76 14.86
N HIS A 202 22.21 -18.85 15.83
CA HIS A 202 23.38 -18.63 16.69
C HIS A 202 24.67 -18.33 15.94
N THR A 203 24.62 -17.30 15.09
CA THR A 203 25.78 -16.81 14.34
C THR A 203 26.05 -15.31 14.54
N GLY A 204 25.40 -14.70 15.54
CA GLY A 204 25.57 -13.30 15.93
C GLY A 204 26.46 -13.10 17.16
N THR A 205 26.27 -11.98 17.83
CA THR A 205 26.78 -11.76 19.21
C THR A 205 25.96 -12.55 20.23
N GLU A 206 26.45 -12.63 21.48
CA GLU A 206 25.68 -13.22 22.60
C GLU A 206 24.29 -12.58 22.74
N GLU A 207 24.18 -11.25 22.61
CA GLU A 207 22.89 -10.54 22.69
C GLU A 207 21.95 -10.81 21.50
N GLU A 208 22.51 -11.01 20.30
CA GLU A 208 21.75 -11.36 19.10
C GLU A 208 21.31 -12.82 19.12
N ASP A 209 22.15 -13.73 19.61
CA ASP A 209 21.84 -15.15 19.76
C ASP A 209 20.76 -15.38 20.83
N GLU A 210 20.76 -14.57 21.90
CA GLU A 210 19.64 -14.50 22.85
C GLU A 210 18.34 -14.00 22.18
N GLY A 211 18.43 -13.12 21.17
CA GLY A 211 17.30 -12.71 20.35
C GLY A 211 16.76 -13.85 19.49
N ASP A 212 17.65 -14.62 18.85
CA ASP A 212 17.29 -15.84 18.12
C ASP A 212 16.54 -16.84 19.03
N ASP A 213 17.03 -17.03 20.26
CA ASP A 213 16.37 -17.87 21.27
C ASP A 213 15.00 -17.33 21.65
N HIS A 214 14.85 -16.02 21.78
CA HIS A 214 13.57 -15.41 22.11
C HIS A 214 12.54 -15.59 20.99
N LEU A 215 12.96 -15.54 19.72
CA LEU A 215 12.09 -15.86 18.57
C LEU A 215 11.61 -17.31 18.64
N LEU A 216 12.54 -18.26 18.88
CA LEU A 216 12.19 -19.68 18.97
C LEU A 216 11.36 -20.01 20.22
N GLY A 217 11.58 -19.32 21.33
CA GLY A 217 10.73 -19.39 22.52
C GLY A 217 9.31 -18.84 22.29
N SER A 218 9.10 -18.10 21.20
CA SER A 218 7.82 -17.47 20.83
C SER A 218 7.21 -18.05 19.55
N VAL A 219 7.58 -19.28 19.16
CA VAL A 219 7.16 -19.89 17.88
C VAL A 219 5.65 -19.84 17.65
N ASP A 220 4.85 -20.12 18.67
CA ASP A 220 3.38 -20.15 18.58
C ASP A 220 2.74 -18.76 18.39
N GLU A 221 3.49 -17.69 18.61
CA GLU A 221 3.01 -16.31 18.43
C GLU A 221 3.16 -15.80 17.00
N PHE A 222 3.93 -16.50 16.16
CA PHE A 222 4.24 -16.10 14.78
C PHE A 222 3.78 -17.14 13.76
N TRP A 223 3.65 -16.69 12.51
CA TRP A 223 3.61 -17.60 11.37
C TRP A 223 5.02 -17.81 10.83
N TRP A 224 5.23 -18.92 10.14
CA TRP A 224 6.55 -19.30 9.66
C TRP A 224 6.50 -19.85 8.24
N PHE A 225 7.53 -19.56 7.46
CA PHE A 225 7.76 -20.18 6.16
C PHE A 225 9.24 -20.48 5.93
N PRO A 226 9.57 -21.53 5.17
CA PRO A 226 10.95 -21.87 4.89
C PRO A 226 11.56 -20.91 3.88
N HIS A 227 12.79 -20.47 4.15
CA HIS A 227 13.58 -19.59 3.28
C HIS A 227 14.91 -20.22 2.83
N MET A 228 14.92 -21.56 2.66
CA MET A 228 16.09 -22.42 2.36
C MET A 228 17.11 -22.51 3.52
N TRP A 229 17.84 -23.62 3.62
CA TRP A 229 18.80 -23.81 4.71
C TRP A 229 19.93 -22.78 4.70
N SER A 230 20.64 -22.67 3.57
CA SER A 230 21.85 -21.85 3.44
C SER A 230 21.62 -20.45 2.86
N HIS A 231 20.36 -20.02 2.72
CA HIS A 231 19.99 -18.77 2.07
C HIS A 231 20.57 -18.61 0.64
N MET A 232 20.86 -19.72 -0.04
CA MET A 232 21.38 -19.70 -1.41
C MET A 232 20.27 -19.56 -2.44
N GLN A 233 20.52 -18.76 -3.48
CA GLN A 233 19.61 -18.55 -4.60
C GLN A 233 19.34 -19.87 -5.34
N PRO A 234 18.08 -20.32 -5.48
CA PRO A 234 17.78 -21.64 -6.05
C PRO A 234 18.31 -21.89 -7.47
N HIS A 235 18.41 -20.86 -8.33
CA HIS A 235 18.90 -21.05 -9.70
C HIS A 235 20.40 -21.41 -9.78
N LEU A 236 21.16 -21.25 -8.69
CA LEU A 236 22.56 -21.66 -8.60
C LEU A 236 22.70 -23.18 -8.44
N PHE A 237 21.61 -23.89 -8.10
CA PHE A 237 21.62 -25.34 -8.01
C PHE A 237 21.33 -25.96 -9.37
N HIS A 238 22.25 -26.78 -9.86
CA HIS A 238 22.12 -27.41 -11.18
C HIS A 238 21.28 -28.69 -11.18
N ASN A 239 20.97 -29.25 -9.99
CA ASN A 239 20.18 -30.47 -9.86
C ASN A 239 19.16 -30.35 -8.71
N GLU A 240 18.03 -31.06 -8.85
CA GLU A 240 16.94 -31.07 -7.85
C GLU A 240 17.39 -31.67 -6.51
N SER A 241 18.26 -32.68 -6.53
CA SER A 241 18.71 -33.38 -5.32
C SER A 241 19.37 -32.43 -4.31
N SER A 242 20.23 -31.52 -4.77
CA SER A 242 20.89 -30.54 -3.90
C SER A 242 19.88 -29.53 -3.31
N LEU A 243 18.85 -29.12 -4.06
CA LEU A 243 17.77 -28.28 -3.52
C LEU A 243 16.99 -29.04 -2.44
N VAL A 244 16.65 -30.31 -2.70
CA VAL A 244 15.95 -31.18 -1.76
C VAL A 244 16.77 -31.36 -0.47
N GLU A 245 18.08 -31.59 -0.56
CA GLU A 245 18.96 -31.69 0.60
C GLU A 245 18.94 -30.42 1.45
N GLN A 246 19.08 -29.23 0.84
CA GLN A 246 18.97 -27.96 1.55
C GLN A 246 17.60 -27.79 2.22
N MET A 247 16.52 -28.14 1.53
CA MET A 247 15.18 -28.04 2.09
C MET A 247 14.95 -29.04 3.24
N ILE A 248 15.50 -30.25 3.15
CA ILE A 248 15.43 -31.27 4.22
C ILE A 248 16.16 -30.79 5.46
N LEU A 249 17.35 -30.20 5.32
CA LEU A 249 18.09 -29.63 6.46
C LEU A 249 17.28 -28.55 7.16
N ASN A 250 16.70 -27.62 6.39
CA ASN A 250 15.86 -26.56 6.96
C ASN A 250 14.58 -27.10 7.60
N LYS A 251 13.98 -28.16 7.02
CA LYS A 251 12.80 -28.83 7.59
C LYS A 251 13.14 -29.57 8.88
N LYS A 252 14.31 -30.20 8.95
CA LYS A 252 14.79 -30.86 10.17
C LYS A 252 14.96 -29.84 11.30
N PHE A 253 15.61 -28.70 11.02
CA PHE A 253 15.70 -27.60 11.98
C PHE A 253 14.34 -27.13 12.48
N ALA A 254 13.37 -26.96 11.56
CA ALA A 254 12.01 -26.57 11.93
C ALA A 254 11.37 -27.57 12.90
N LEU A 255 11.46 -28.87 12.61
CA LEU A 255 10.91 -29.92 13.46
C LEU A 255 11.59 -29.98 14.84
N GLU A 256 12.91 -29.77 14.90
CA GLU A 256 13.68 -29.76 16.15
C GLU A 256 13.30 -28.60 17.07
N HIS A 257 12.89 -27.46 16.51
CA HIS A 257 12.52 -26.25 17.25
C HIS A 257 11.01 -25.98 17.29
N GLY A 258 10.19 -26.95 16.89
CA GLY A 258 8.72 -26.83 16.94
C GLY A 258 8.09 -25.88 15.92
N ILE A 259 8.85 -25.39 14.94
CA ILE A 259 8.33 -24.50 13.88
C ILE A 259 7.33 -25.27 13.00
N PRO A 260 6.10 -24.75 12.78
CA PRO A 260 5.11 -25.38 11.90
C PRO A 260 5.63 -25.60 10.47
N THR A 261 5.32 -26.76 9.88
CA THR A 261 5.81 -27.15 8.54
C THR A 261 4.71 -27.41 7.51
N ASP A 262 3.46 -27.14 7.87
CA ASP A 262 2.24 -27.47 7.12
C ASP A 262 1.48 -26.24 6.59
N MET A 263 2.01 -25.03 6.76
CA MET A 263 1.43 -23.77 6.26
C MET A 263 1.23 -23.75 4.73
N GLY A 264 1.98 -24.56 3.98
CA GLY A 264 1.84 -24.67 2.53
C GLY A 264 2.31 -23.43 1.75
N TYR A 265 3.09 -22.56 2.40
CA TYR A 265 3.69 -21.34 1.85
C TYR A 265 5.22 -21.40 2.00
N ALA A 266 5.95 -20.97 0.97
CA ALA A 266 7.40 -20.80 1.01
C ALA A 266 7.84 -19.68 0.08
N VAL A 267 8.98 -19.08 0.36
CA VAL A 267 9.58 -18.03 -0.48
C VAL A 267 11.04 -18.36 -0.67
N ALA A 268 11.54 -18.22 -1.89
CA ALA A 268 12.94 -18.48 -2.20
C ALA A 268 13.80 -17.26 -1.84
N PRO A 269 15.06 -17.46 -1.39
CA PRO A 269 16.05 -16.40 -1.26
C PRO A 269 16.12 -15.53 -2.52
N HIS A 270 16.03 -14.22 -2.31
CA HIS A 270 16.01 -13.22 -3.39
C HIS A 270 14.93 -13.45 -4.45
N HIS A 271 13.82 -14.11 -4.12
CA HIS A 271 12.78 -14.54 -5.06
C HIS A 271 13.28 -15.41 -6.22
N SER A 272 14.48 -15.94 -6.08
CA SER A 272 15.22 -16.42 -7.21
C SER A 272 14.72 -17.79 -7.67
N GLY A 273 14.51 -17.93 -8.97
CA GLY A 273 13.90 -19.14 -9.54
C GLY A 273 12.39 -19.24 -9.33
N VAL A 274 11.76 -18.32 -8.59
CA VAL A 274 10.29 -18.19 -8.59
C VAL A 274 9.86 -17.63 -9.94
N TYR A 275 10.49 -16.53 -10.34
CA TYR A 275 10.46 -15.99 -11.69
C TYR A 275 11.84 -15.37 -12.01
N PRO A 276 12.39 -15.52 -13.23
CA PRO A 276 12.07 -16.55 -14.20
C PRO A 276 12.04 -17.94 -13.54
N VAL A 277 11.11 -18.77 -14.00
CA VAL A 277 10.82 -20.05 -13.33
C VAL A 277 12.03 -20.99 -13.42
N HIS A 278 12.53 -21.41 -12.27
CA HIS A 278 13.46 -22.51 -12.11
C HIS A 278 12.69 -23.78 -11.74
N VAL A 279 12.52 -24.67 -12.73
CA VAL A 279 11.59 -25.80 -12.66
C VAL A 279 11.89 -26.75 -11.48
N GLN A 280 13.16 -26.95 -11.14
CA GLN A 280 13.60 -27.82 -10.06
C GLN A 280 13.19 -27.28 -8.67
N LEU A 281 13.14 -25.95 -8.50
CA LEU A 281 12.69 -25.32 -7.24
C LEU A 281 11.24 -25.74 -6.91
N TYR A 282 10.35 -25.66 -7.90
CA TYR A 282 8.93 -26.00 -7.71
C TYR A 282 8.72 -27.49 -7.41
N GLU A 283 9.52 -28.38 -8.00
CA GLU A 283 9.45 -29.82 -7.67
C GLU A 283 9.98 -30.11 -6.26
N ALA A 284 11.15 -29.55 -5.91
CA ALA A 284 11.72 -29.71 -4.58
C ALA A 284 10.77 -29.17 -3.49
N TRP A 285 10.17 -28.00 -3.72
CA TRP A 285 9.19 -27.42 -2.80
C TRP A 285 7.96 -28.30 -2.59
N LYS A 286 7.38 -28.86 -3.65
CA LYS A 286 6.28 -29.83 -3.51
C LYS A 286 6.69 -31.05 -2.73
N LYS A 287 7.87 -31.60 -3.05
CA LYS A 287 8.37 -32.85 -2.48
C LYS A 287 8.67 -32.73 -0.99
N VAL A 288 9.30 -31.64 -0.57
CA VAL A 288 9.78 -31.47 0.82
C VAL A 288 8.77 -30.73 1.70
N TRP A 289 8.19 -29.65 1.18
CA TRP A 289 7.34 -28.73 1.94
C TRP A 289 5.86 -28.83 1.59
N ASN A 290 5.49 -29.54 0.52
CA ASN A 290 4.11 -29.66 0.05
C ASN A 290 3.42 -28.30 -0.14
N ILE A 291 4.16 -27.32 -0.65
CA ILE A 291 3.62 -25.96 -0.81
C ILE A 291 2.55 -25.92 -1.91
N ARG A 292 1.61 -25.00 -1.74
CA ARG A 292 0.61 -24.64 -2.75
C ARG A 292 0.72 -23.19 -3.18
N ILE A 293 1.42 -22.37 -2.38
CA ILE A 293 1.50 -20.94 -2.55
C ILE A 293 2.95 -20.49 -2.36
N THR A 294 3.38 -19.53 -3.17
CA THR A 294 4.60 -18.75 -2.98
C THR A 294 4.32 -17.32 -3.43
N SER A 295 5.30 -16.44 -3.37
CA SER A 295 5.14 -15.07 -3.82
C SER A 295 6.43 -14.50 -4.43
N THR A 296 6.27 -13.48 -5.25
CA THR A 296 7.39 -12.81 -5.94
C THR A 296 7.09 -11.35 -6.22
N GLU A 297 8.13 -10.53 -6.21
CA GLU A 297 8.08 -9.14 -6.70
C GLU A 297 8.49 -9.00 -8.18
N GLU A 298 8.83 -10.10 -8.86
CA GLU A 298 9.49 -10.05 -10.17
C GLU A 298 8.56 -10.23 -11.38
N TYR A 299 7.38 -10.86 -11.23
CA TYR A 299 6.56 -11.27 -12.38
C TYR A 299 5.55 -10.20 -12.86
N PRO A 300 5.44 -9.94 -14.18
CA PRO A 300 6.39 -10.30 -15.24
C PRO A 300 7.60 -9.36 -15.28
N HIS A 301 7.52 -8.23 -14.57
CA HIS A 301 8.60 -7.26 -14.42
C HIS A 301 8.66 -6.74 -12.97
N LEU A 302 9.88 -6.56 -12.47
CA LEU A 302 10.14 -5.96 -11.15
C LEU A 302 9.56 -4.53 -11.04
N LYS A 303 9.63 -3.76 -12.13
CA LYS A 303 9.12 -2.40 -12.23
C LYS A 303 8.36 -2.16 -13.55
N PRO A 304 7.31 -1.31 -13.55
CA PRO A 304 6.72 -0.67 -12.39
C PRO A 304 5.86 -1.66 -11.57
N ALA A 305 5.81 -1.50 -10.24
CA ALA A 305 5.13 -2.44 -9.32
C ALA A 305 3.66 -2.69 -9.67
N ARG A 306 2.95 -1.68 -10.20
CA ARG A 306 1.55 -1.80 -10.68
C ARG A 306 1.34 -2.80 -11.82
N HIS A 307 2.40 -3.23 -12.50
CA HIS A 307 2.32 -4.25 -13.55
C HIS A 307 2.59 -5.66 -13.03
N ARG A 308 2.94 -5.82 -11.75
CA ARG A 308 3.13 -7.13 -11.15
C ARG A 308 1.83 -7.93 -11.20
N ARG A 309 1.94 -9.22 -11.43
CA ARG A 309 0.80 -10.14 -11.53
C ARG A 309 1.09 -11.40 -10.75
N GLY A 310 0.04 -12.13 -10.40
CA GLY A 310 0.17 -13.53 -10.01
C GLY A 310 0.20 -14.43 -11.23
N PHE A 311 0.72 -15.64 -11.06
CA PHE A 311 0.62 -16.71 -12.04
C PHE A 311 0.55 -18.07 -11.35
N ILE A 312 0.27 -19.13 -12.11
CA ILE A 312 0.26 -20.50 -11.60
C ILE A 312 1.30 -21.30 -12.37
N HIS A 313 2.22 -21.94 -11.67
CA HIS A 313 3.17 -22.88 -12.27
C HIS A 313 3.17 -24.17 -11.48
N LYS A 314 3.02 -25.32 -12.17
CA LYS A 314 2.93 -26.64 -11.54
C LYS A 314 1.92 -26.67 -10.39
N ASN A 315 0.73 -26.08 -10.52
CA ASN A 315 -0.28 -26.01 -9.47
C ASN A 315 0.16 -25.29 -8.16
N ILE A 316 1.26 -24.52 -8.20
CA ILE A 316 1.64 -23.59 -7.14
C ILE A 316 1.20 -22.19 -7.59
N MET A 317 0.40 -21.53 -6.77
CA MET A 317 -0.01 -20.15 -6.98
C MET A 317 1.12 -19.22 -6.56
N VAL A 318 1.53 -18.34 -7.46
CA VAL A 318 2.55 -17.32 -7.21
C VAL A 318 1.84 -15.99 -7.06
N LEU A 319 1.87 -15.43 -5.85
CA LEU A 319 1.21 -14.16 -5.53
C LEU A 319 2.17 -12.97 -5.72
N PRO A 320 1.69 -11.82 -6.22
CA PRO A 320 2.52 -10.64 -6.38
C PRO A 320 2.80 -9.98 -5.03
N ARG A 321 4.07 -9.82 -4.66
CA ARG A 321 4.50 -9.06 -3.48
C ARG A 321 4.55 -7.55 -3.76
N GLN A 322 4.27 -6.78 -2.73
CA GLN A 322 4.42 -5.33 -2.67
C GLN A 322 5.71 -4.98 -1.92
N THR A 323 6.32 -3.87 -2.32
CA THR A 323 7.48 -3.28 -1.64
C THR A 323 7.01 -2.06 -0.86
N CYS A 324 7.54 -1.85 0.34
CA CYS A 324 7.24 -0.68 1.17
C CYS A 324 8.40 0.33 1.24
N GLY A 325 9.41 0.19 0.37
CA GLY A 325 10.61 1.05 0.39
C GLY A 325 11.64 0.66 1.45
N LEU A 326 11.40 -0.41 2.20
CA LEU A 326 12.39 -1.04 3.08
C LEU A 326 13.21 -2.06 2.29
N PHE A 327 14.53 -1.92 2.34
CA PHE A 327 15.46 -2.87 1.75
C PHE A 327 16.24 -3.59 2.85
N THR A 328 16.87 -4.72 2.52
CA THR A 328 17.69 -5.50 3.47
C THR A 328 18.81 -4.69 4.12
N HIS A 329 19.25 -3.59 3.48
CA HIS A 329 20.29 -2.69 3.99
C HIS A 329 19.74 -1.45 4.72
N THR A 330 18.42 -1.32 4.86
CA THR A 330 17.79 -0.27 5.67
C THR A 330 17.75 -0.77 7.11
N ILE A 331 18.84 -0.52 7.85
CA ILE A 331 19.00 -0.98 9.24
C ILE A 331 18.32 -0.01 10.20
N PHE A 332 18.54 1.30 10.00
CA PHE A 332 17.97 2.33 10.86
C PHE A 332 16.87 3.12 10.16
N TYR A 333 15.90 3.62 10.91
CA TYR A 333 14.83 4.50 10.44
C TYR A 333 15.36 5.71 9.64
N LYS A 334 16.46 6.30 10.10
CA LYS A 334 17.12 7.44 9.43
C LYS A 334 17.67 7.09 8.03
N GLU A 335 17.91 5.81 7.76
CA GLU A 335 18.47 5.27 6.52
C GLU A 335 17.40 4.84 5.52
N TYR A 336 16.11 5.01 5.88
CA TYR A 336 15.03 4.84 4.93
C TYR A 336 15.35 5.59 3.63
N PRO A 337 15.17 5.03 2.42
CA PRO A 337 15.49 5.69 1.16
C PRO A 337 14.78 7.06 1.02
N GLY A 338 15.57 8.14 0.98
CA GLY A 338 15.05 9.52 0.98
C GLY A 338 14.78 10.11 2.38
N GLY A 339 15.06 9.34 3.43
CA GLY A 339 14.95 9.67 4.84
C GLY A 339 13.54 9.54 5.42
N PRO A 340 13.39 9.73 6.74
CA PRO A 340 12.11 9.69 7.47
C PRO A 340 10.95 10.46 6.81
N LYS A 341 11.25 11.65 6.28
CA LYS A 341 10.24 12.49 5.60
C LYS A 341 9.67 11.86 4.34
N GLU A 342 10.43 10.98 3.67
CA GLU A 342 9.95 10.28 2.49
C GLU A 342 9.01 9.13 2.88
N LEU A 343 9.29 8.44 3.99
CA LEU A 343 8.34 7.48 4.56
C LEU A 343 7.03 8.18 4.95
N ASP A 344 7.11 9.32 5.64
CA ASP A 344 5.92 10.13 6.01
C ASP A 344 5.06 10.46 4.79
N LYS A 345 5.68 10.91 3.70
CA LYS A 345 4.95 11.17 2.45
C LYS A 345 4.32 9.91 1.86
N SER A 346 4.99 8.76 1.95
CA SER A 346 4.49 7.48 1.44
C SER A 346 3.24 7.01 2.20
N ILE A 347 3.22 7.17 3.53
CA ILE A 347 2.10 6.74 4.38
C ILE A 347 0.98 7.80 4.47
N GLN A 348 1.29 9.09 4.35
CA GLN A 348 0.31 10.18 4.44
C GLN A 348 -0.27 10.53 3.05
N GLY A 349 -1.03 9.59 2.47
CA GLY A 349 -1.64 9.77 1.15
C GLY A 349 -0.70 9.54 -0.04
N GLY A 350 0.47 8.94 0.21
CA GLY A 350 1.45 8.57 -0.80
C GLY A 350 1.31 7.15 -1.33
N GLU A 351 2.43 6.59 -1.76
CA GLU A 351 2.48 5.30 -2.46
C GLU A 351 2.02 4.14 -1.57
N LEU A 352 2.58 3.99 -0.36
CA LEU A 352 2.22 2.89 0.53
C LEU A 352 0.75 2.96 0.96
N PHE A 353 0.25 4.17 1.24
CA PHE A 353 -1.17 4.39 1.52
C PHE A 353 -2.06 3.90 0.38
N PHE A 354 -1.77 4.32 -0.87
CA PHE A 354 -2.58 3.91 -2.02
C PHE A 354 -2.39 2.45 -2.40
N THR A 355 -1.25 1.85 -2.09
CA THR A 355 -1.05 0.40 -2.25
C THR A 355 -2.02 -0.37 -1.37
N VAL A 356 -2.22 0.02 -0.10
CA VAL A 356 -3.24 -0.60 0.76
C VAL A 356 -4.66 -0.25 0.29
N VAL A 357 -4.92 0.99 -0.13
CA VAL A 357 -6.27 1.39 -0.59
C VAL A 357 -6.70 0.64 -1.86
N LEU A 358 -5.79 0.41 -2.80
CA LEU A 358 -6.12 -0.12 -4.13
C LEU A 358 -6.00 -1.65 -4.25
N ASN A 359 -5.23 -2.29 -3.37
CA ASN A 359 -5.04 -3.74 -3.42
C ASN A 359 -5.84 -4.44 -2.31
N PRO A 360 -6.85 -5.26 -2.65
CA PRO A 360 -7.60 -6.04 -1.66
C PRO A 360 -6.71 -7.01 -0.87
N ILE A 361 -5.63 -7.51 -1.49
CA ILE A 361 -4.65 -8.40 -0.88
C ILE A 361 -3.29 -7.76 -1.06
N SER A 362 -2.57 -7.55 0.04
CA SER A 362 -1.21 -7.00 0.04
C SER A 362 -0.26 -7.92 0.81
N ILE A 363 0.83 -8.34 0.17
CA ILE A 363 1.91 -9.12 0.76
C ILE A 363 3.16 -8.24 0.73
N PHE A 364 3.53 -7.68 1.87
CA PHE A 364 4.71 -6.84 1.99
C PHE A 364 5.94 -7.70 2.29
N MET A 365 7.01 -7.47 1.53
CA MET A 365 8.33 -8.03 1.81
C MET A 365 9.10 -7.07 2.70
N THR A 366 9.57 -7.57 3.83
CA THR A 366 10.58 -6.97 4.71
C THR A 366 11.61 -8.03 5.08
N HIS A 367 12.65 -7.66 5.84
CA HIS A 367 13.72 -8.56 6.24
C HIS A 367 14.00 -8.40 7.73
N LEU A 368 14.59 -9.42 8.36
CA LEU A 368 15.01 -9.40 9.78
C LEU A 368 15.72 -8.10 10.17
N SER A 369 16.63 -7.63 9.33
CA SER A 369 17.41 -6.42 9.60
C SER A 369 16.60 -5.13 9.66
N ASN A 370 15.36 -5.11 9.16
CA ASN A 370 14.46 -3.96 9.27
C ASN A 370 13.79 -3.83 10.64
N TYR A 371 13.97 -4.82 11.52
CA TYR A 371 13.34 -4.90 12.83
C TYR A 371 14.36 -4.98 13.97
N GLY A 372 15.65 -4.81 13.69
CA GLY A 372 16.69 -4.72 14.70
C GLY A 372 17.24 -3.29 14.80
N ASN A 373 17.83 -2.97 15.95
CA ASN A 373 18.65 -1.78 16.21
C ASN A 373 17.95 -0.42 16.45
N ASP A 374 16.70 -0.17 16.05
CA ASP A 374 15.98 1.07 16.44
C ASP A 374 14.45 1.02 16.60
#